data_AF-A0A2P2M3N7-F1
#
_entry.id   AF-A0A2P2M3N7-F1
#
_cell.length_a   1.000
_cell.length_b   1.000
_cell.length_c   1.000
_cell.angle_alpha   90.00
_cell.angle_beta   90.00
_cell.angle_gamma   90.00
#
_symmetry.space_group_name_H-M   'P 1'
#
loop_
_entity.id
_entity.type
_entity.pdbx_description
1 polymer ?
#
loop_
_entity_poly.entity_id
_entity_poly.type
_entity_poly.pdbx_seq_one_letter_code
_entity_poly.pdbx_strand_id
1 'polypeptide(L)'
;MTYTMAPVSWSDISYYHNQILPLIRKFKVVHLNRTDTRLANNNQPLEIQKLRCRVNYSALRFTSQIEELGKRVIKLLRQGGPFLVLHLRYEMDMLAFSGCTQGCNSEEVDELTRMRYAYPWWKEKIINSELKRRDGFCPLTPEEMALTLRALDIDRSMQIYIAAGEIYGGERRMASLATAYPKLVRKETLLGPSDLVFFQNHSSQMAALDYLVSLESDIFVPTYDGNMAKVVEGHRRFLGFKKTILLDRRLLVDLIDRYNNGSLSWDEFSYSVKEAHAGRMGSLIKRLVVPDRPKEEDYFYANPEECLQASEDLLSSA
;
A
#
# COMPACT_ATOMS: atom_id res chain seq x y z
N MET A 1 19.56 -23.30 -27.12
CA MET A 1 19.84 -21.87 -27.36
C MET A 1 18.68 -21.08 -26.76
N THR A 2 18.94 -20.22 -25.76
CA THR A 2 17.89 -19.45 -25.09
C THR A 2 17.66 -18.15 -25.85
N TYR A 3 16.41 -17.85 -26.22
CA TYR A 3 16.07 -16.56 -26.83
C TYR A 3 15.69 -15.56 -25.73
N THR A 4 16.34 -14.39 -25.67
CA THR A 4 16.07 -13.36 -24.66
C THR A 4 15.40 -12.15 -25.28
N MET A 5 14.34 -11.63 -24.65
CA MET A 5 13.64 -10.42 -25.10
C MET A 5 13.01 -9.62 -23.95
N ALA A 6 12.74 -8.35 -24.19
CA ALA A 6 11.90 -7.51 -23.33
C ALA A 6 10.46 -7.53 -23.88
N PRO A 7 9.46 -8.03 -23.13
CA PRO A 7 8.08 -8.00 -23.59
C PRO A 7 7.53 -6.56 -23.60
N VAL A 8 6.58 -6.32 -24.50
CA VAL A 8 5.85 -5.05 -24.56
C VAL A 8 5.00 -4.88 -23.31
N SER A 9 5.07 -3.72 -22.67
CA SER A 9 4.27 -3.40 -21.48
C SER A 9 2.79 -3.31 -21.80
N TRP A 10 1.94 -3.71 -20.85
CA TRP A 10 0.48 -3.55 -20.94
C TRP A 10 -0.12 -4.16 -22.21
N SER A 11 0.41 -5.31 -22.62
CA SER A 11 -0.07 -6.04 -23.79
C SER A 11 -1.32 -6.83 -23.44
N ASP A 12 -2.24 -6.92 -24.40
CA ASP A 12 -3.36 -7.85 -24.31
C ASP A 12 -2.92 -9.30 -24.58
N ILE A 13 -3.85 -10.24 -24.40
CA ILE A 13 -3.61 -11.67 -24.61
C ILE A 13 -3.19 -12.02 -26.06
N SER A 14 -3.59 -11.21 -27.06
CA SER A 14 -3.27 -11.46 -28.46
C SER A 14 -1.78 -11.32 -28.73
N TYR A 15 -1.09 -10.39 -28.05
CA TYR A 15 0.38 -10.30 -28.09
C TYR A 15 1.04 -11.60 -27.65
N TYR A 16 0.56 -12.22 -26.58
CA TYR A 16 1.13 -13.47 -26.09
C TYR A 16 0.87 -14.63 -27.05
N HIS A 17 -0.32 -14.71 -27.65
CA HIS A 17 -0.65 -15.74 -28.65
C HIS A 17 0.10 -15.55 -29.97
N ASN A 18 0.21 -14.32 -30.46
CA ASN A 18 0.70 -14.03 -31.81
C ASN A 18 2.20 -13.76 -31.86
N GLN A 19 2.81 -13.29 -30.76
CA GLN A 19 4.23 -12.95 -30.71
C GLN A 19 5.02 -13.90 -29.80
N ILE A 20 4.58 -14.11 -28.55
CA ILE A 20 5.36 -14.89 -27.58
C ILE A 20 5.28 -16.40 -27.83
N LEU A 21 4.09 -16.94 -28.07
CA LEU A 21 3.89 -18.37 -28.27
C LEU A 21 4.66 -18.94 -29.49
N PRO A 22 4.74 -18.27 -30.66
CA PRO A 22 5.60 -18.70 -31.76
C PRO A 22 7.09 -18.78 -31.38
N LEU A 23 7.58 -17.82 -30.58
CA LEU A 23 8.96 -17.83 -30.10
C LEU A 23 9.22 -19.01 -29.17
N ILE A 24 8.29 -19.31 -28.25
CA ILE A 24 8.37 -20.50 -27.39
C ILE A 24 8.39 -21.78 -28.25
N ARG A 25 7.52 -21.88 -29.26
CA ARG A 25 7.48 -23.05 -30.16
C ARG A 25 8.79 -23.26 -30.93
N LYS A 26 9.42 -22.17 -31.39
CA LYS A 26 10.68 -22.17 -32.15
C LYS A 26 11.89 -22.46 -31.26
N PHE A 27 12.07 -21.71 -30.17
CA PHE A 27 13.28 -21.74 -29.35
C PHE A 27 13.20 -22.70 -28.15
N LYS A 28 12.01 -23.22 -27.84
CA LYS A 28 11.67 -24.07 -26.68
C LYS A 28 11.80 -23.37 -25.32
N VAL A 29 12.77 -22.48 -25.16
CA VAL A 29 12.97 -21.67 -23.97
C VAL A 29 13.12 -20.21 -24.38
N VAL A 30 12.25 -19.36 -23.83
CA VAL A 30 12.28 -17.90 -23.99
C VAL A 30 12.48 -17.26 -22.63
N HIS A 31 13.53 -16.44 -22.52
CA HIS A 31 13.83 -15.65 -21.34
C HIS A 31 13.28 -14.22 -21.51
N LEU A 32 12.27 -13.89 -20.72
CA LEU A 32 11.71 -12.54 -20.67
C LEU A 32 12.51 -11.73 -19.64
N ASN A 33 13.37 -10.83 -20.10
CA ASN A 33 14.29 -10.10 -19.22
C ASN A 33 13.63 -8.97 -18.41
N ARG A 34 12.32 -8.74 -18.61
CA ARG A 34 11.48 -7.88 -17.78
C ARG A 34 10.07 -8.45 -17.68
N THR A 35 9.50 -8.46 -16.48
CA THR A 35 8.22 -9.14 -16.21
C THR A 35 7.17 -8.25 -15.53
N ASP A 36 7.58 -7.11 -14.99
CA ASP A 36 6.71 -6.07 -14.42
C ASP A 36 5.79 -5.46 -15.48
N THR A 37 4.51 -5.22 -15.17
CA THR A 37 3.59 -4.43 -16.01
C THR A 37 3.47 -4.90 -17.48
N ARG A 38 3.56 -6.22 -17.74
CA ARG A 38 3.52 -6.78 -19.11
C ARG A 38 2.12 -7.12 -19.62
N LEU A 39 1.27 -7.71 -18.77
CA LEU A 39 -0.13 -7.96 -19.13
C LEU A 39 -0.98 -6.73 -18.79
N ALA A 40 -1.85 -6.32 -19.71
CA ALA A 40 -2.83 -5.25 -19.47
C ALA A 40 -3.73 -5.54 -18.26
N ASN A 41 -4.10 -4.49 -17.52
CA ASN A 41 -5.03 -4.61 -16.39
C ASN A 41 -6.44 -4.92 -16.90
N ASN A 42 -6.86 -4.21 -17.94
CA ASN A 42 -8.21 -4.21 -18.50
C ASN A 42 -8.29 -4.97 -19.82
N ASN A 43 -9.53 -5.17 -20.29
CA ASN A 43 -9.84 -5.75 -21.61
C ASN A 43 -9.21 -7.11 -21.86
N GLN A 44 -8.97 -7.89 -20.80
CA GLN A 44 -8.54 -9.28 -20.92
C GLN A 44 -9.76 -10.20 -20.95
N PRO A 45 -9.68 -11.39 -21.59
CA PRO A 45 -10.75 -12.37 -21.51
C PRO A 45 -11.09 -12.71 -20.05
N LEU A 46 -12.38 -12.87 -19.75
CA LEU A 46 -12.85 -13.11 -18.38
C LEU A 46 -12.16 -14.31 -17.72
N GLU A 47 -11.92 -15.38 -18.48
CA GLU A 47 -11.23 -16.57 -17.98
C GLU A 47 -9.77 -16.29 -17.55
N ILE A 48 -9.10 -15.36 -18.22
CA ILE A 48 -7.75 -14.91 -17.82
C ILE A 48 -7.83 -14.09 -16.54
N GLN A 49 -8.83 -13.21 -16.40
CA GLN A 49 -9.02 -12.44 -15.16
C GLN A 49 -9.35 -13.37 -13.99
N LYS A 50 -10.26 -14.34 -14.17
CA LYS A 50 -10.58 -15.38 -13.17
C LYS A 50 -9.36 -16.21 -12.78
N LEU A 51 -8.49 -16.56 -13.73
CA LEU A 51 -7.21 -17.21 -13.40
C LEU A 51 -6.33 -16.31 -12.55
N ARG A 52 -6.20 -15.02 -12.88
CA ARG A 52 -5.45 -14.06 -12.08
C ARG A 52 -6.02 -13.92 -10.67
N CYS A 53 -7.35 -13.98 -10.49
CA CYS A 53 -7.99 -14.00 -9.16
C CYS A 53 -7.46 -15.17 -8.32
N ARG A 54 -7.57 -16.39 -8.85
CA ARG A 54 -7.13 -17.61 -8.17
C ARG A 54 -5.64 -17.56 -7.85
N VAL A 55 -4.82 -17.07 -8.78
CA VAL A 55 -3.37 -16.96 -8.56
C VAL A 55 -3.05 -15.93 -7.48
N ASN A 56 -3.52 -14.69 -7.61
CA ASN A 56 -3.14 -13.59 -6.71
C ASN A 56 -3.66 -13.74 -5.29
N TYR A 57 -4.86 -14.31 -5.11
CA TYR A 57 -5.55 -14.30 -3.81
C TYR A 57 -5.78 -15.68 -3.21
N SER A 58 -5.36 -16.76 -3.87
CA SER A 58 -5.52 -18.12 -3.33
C SER A 58 -4.28 -19.00 -3.49
N ALA A 59 -3.67 -19.03 -4.68
CA ALA A 59 -2.55 -19.92 -4.96
C ALA A 59 -1.20 -19.39 -4.44
N LEU A 60 -0.98 -18.07 -4.52
CA LEU A 60 0.22 -17.45 -3.94
C LEU A 60 0.08 -17.39 -2.42
N ARG A 61 0.89 -18.21 -1.75
CA ARG A 61 0.93 -18.29 -0.28
C ARG A 61 2.35 -18.08 0.22
N PHE A 62 2.48 -17.53 1.41
CA PHE A 62 3.78 -17.47 2.06
C PHE A 62 4.21 -18.85 2.54
N THR A 63 5.50 -18.98 2.85
CA THR A 63 6.02 -20.18 3.50
C THR A 63 5.32 -20.40 4.84
N SER A 64 5.24 -21.66 5.29
CA SER A 64 4.61 -22.01 6.57
C SER A 64 5.16 -21.21 7.74
N GLN A 65 6.47 -20.95 7.76
CA GLN A 65 7.14 -20.15 8.78
C GLN A 65 6.58 -18.73 8.90
N ILE A 66 6.36 -18.05 7.76
CA ILE A 66 5.76 -16.70 7.74
C ILE A 66 4.29 -16.77 8.14
N GLU A 67 3.53 -17.75 7.63
CA GLU A 67 2.10 -17.90 7.97
C GLU A 67 1.90 -18.18 9.48
N GLU A 68 2.72 -19.05 10.08
CA GLU A 68 2.66 -19.39 11.50
C GLU A 68 3.00 -18.19 12.39
N LEU A 69 4.08 -17.47 12.07
CA LEU A 69 4.44 -16.27 12.82
C LEU A 69 3.39 -15.16 12.65
N GLY A 70 2.90 -14.94 11.43
CA GLY A 70 1.81 -14.00 11.15
C GLY A 70 0.56 -14.31 11.98
N LYS A 71 0.12 -15.57 12.00
CA LYS A 71 -1.01 -16.03 12.84
C LYS A 71 -0.77 -15.75 14.31
N ARG A 72 0.45 -15.93 14.82
CA ARG A 72 0.80 -15.61 16.21
C ARG A 72 0.68 -14.12 16.49
N VAL A 73 1.21 -13.24 15.63
CA VAL A 73 1.07 -11.79 15.77
C VAL A 73 -0.40 -11.37 15.77
N ILE A 74 -1.19 -11.88 14.81
CA ILE A 74 -2.63 -11.61 14.72
C ILE A 74 -3.34 -12.06 15.99
N LYS A 75 -3.03 -13.25 16.52
CA LYS A 75 -3.61 -13.76 17.76
C LYS A 75 -3.33 -12.83 18.95
N LEU A 76 -2.09 -12.34 19.09
CA LEU A 76 -1.71 -11.39 20.15
C LEU A 76 -2.47 -10.06 20.02
N LEU A 77 -2.60 -9.53 18.80
CA LEU A 77 -3.38 -8.31 18.54
C LEU A 77 -4.86 -8.51 18.90
N ARG A 78 -5.46 -9.61 18.44
CA ARG A 78 -6.87 -9.93 18.70
C ARG A 78 -7.21 -10.15 20.17
N GLN A 79 -6.24 -10.53 21.01
CA GLN A 79 -6.42 -10.55 22.47
C GLN A 79 -6.68 -9.16 23.06
N GLY A 80 -6.19 -8.10 22.41
CA GLY A 80 -6.45 -6.70 22.76
C GLY A 80 -7.76 -6.13 22.21
N GLY A 81 -8.51 -6.92 21.42
CA GLY A 81 -9.76 -6.52 20.76
C GLY A 81 -9.59 -6.19 19.28
N PRO A 82 -10.53 -5.40 18.70
CA PRO A 82 -10.38 -4.85 17.36
C PRO A 82 -9.14 -3.96 17.25
N PHE A 83 -8.46 -4.01 16.11
CA PHE A 83 -7.24 -3.24 15.87
C PHE A 83 -7.19 -2.66 14.46
N LEU A 84 -6.51 -1.51 14.37
CA LEU A 84 -6.24 -0.80 13.12
C LEU A 84 -4.81 -1.09 12.71
N VAL A 85 -4.58 -1.28 11.41
CA VAL A 85 -3.23 -1.27 10.84
C VAL A 85 -3.01 0.04 10.11
N LEU A 86 -2.00 0.77 10.56
CA LEU A 86 -1.50 1.97 9.90
C LEU A 86 -0.25 1.58 9.11
N HIS A 87 -0.37 1.53 7.78
CA HIS A 87 0.78 1.32 6.91
C HIS A 87 1.49 2.65 6.66
N LEU A 88 2.47 2.92 7.51
CA LEU A 88 3.16 4.20 7.63
C LEU A 88 4.45 4.20 6.80
N ARG A 89 4.35 4.66 5.55
CA ARG A 89 5.50 4.69 4.62
C ARG A 89 6.37 5.95 4.81
N TYR A 90 6.89 6.13 6.03
CA TYR A 90 7.75 7.26 6.42
C TYR A 90 9.21 6.82 6.67
N GLU A 91 9.72 5.91 5.85
CA GLU A 91 11.10 5.43 5.91
C GLU A 91 12.03 6.28 5.03
N MET A 92 13.31 6.28 5.39
CA MET A 92 14.35 7.12 4.78
C MET A 92 14.45 6.94 3.25
N ASP A 93 14.32 5.70 2.75
CA ASP A 93 14.40 5.40 1.32
C ASP A 93 13.24 6.04 0.54
N MET A 94 12.03 6.00 1.12
CA MET A 94 10.84 6.60 0.53
C MET A 94 10.99 8.13 0.48
N LEU A 95 11.38 8.75 1.60
CA LEU A 95 11.52 10.20 1.70
C LEU A 95 12.61 10.73 0.78
N ALA A 96 13.75 10.03 0.69
CA ALA A 96 14.82 10.38 -0.22
C ALA A 96 14.38 10.26 -1.69
N PHE A 97 13.66 9.19 -2.04
CA PHE A 97 13.14 8.96 -3.38
C PHE A 97 12.09 10.01 -3.80
N SER A 98 11.11 10.30 -2.94
CA SER A 98 10.05 11.27 -3.24
C SER A 98 10.48 12.72 -3.05
N GLY A 99 11.62 12.97 -2.40
CA GLY A 99 12.09 14.31 -2.05
C GLY A 99 11.23 15.01 -1.00
N CYS A 100 10.47 14.25 -0.20
CA CYS A 100 9.56 14.78 0.79
C CYS A 100 10.28 15.01 2.13
N THR A 101 10.14 16.22 2.67
CA THR A 101 10.91 16.68 3.84
C THR A 101 10.02 17.29 4.93
N GLN A 102 8.71 17.11 4.85
CA GLN A 102 7.78 17.69 5.81
C GLN A 102 8.09 17.19 7.22
N GLY A 103 8.29 18.13 8.14
CA GLY A 103 8.66 17.85 9.52
C GLY A 103 10.14 17.50 9.74
N CYS A 104 10.95 17.30 8.69
CA CYS A 104 12.39 17.06 8.81
C CYS A 104 13.14 18.33 9.26
N ASN A 105 14.23 18.14 10.01
CA ASN A 105 15.18 19.23 10.29
C ASN A 105 16.21 19.37 9.15
N SER A 106 17.08 20.39 9.20
CA SER A 106 18.07 20.66 8.14
C SER A 106 19.05 19.50 7.91
N GLU A 107 19.54 18.86 8.98
CA GLU A 107 20.46 17.73 8.88
C GLU A 107 19.78 16.53 8.20
N GLU A 108 18.53 16.26 8.56
CA GLU A 108 17.69 15.23 7.96
C GLU A 108 17.44 15.50 6.46
N VAL A 109 17.18 16.76 6.08
CA VAL A 109 17.02 17.15 4.67
C VAL A 109 18.31 16.94 3.88
N ASP A 110 19.47 17.28 4.45
CA ASP A 110 20.76 17.10 3.80
C ASP A 110 21.09 15.61 3.62
N GLU A 111 20.80 14.78 4.61
CA GLU A 111 20.98 13.33 4.53
C GLU A 111 20.12 12.70 3.43
N LEU A 112 18.82 13.00 3.41
CA LEU A 112 17.89 12.51 2.39
C LEU A 112 18.30 12.99 0.99
N THR A 113 18.82 14.21 0.88
CA THR A 113 19.34 14.75 -0.38
C THR A 113 20.58 13.99 -0.82
N ARG A 114 21.57 13.79 0.06
CA ARG A 114 22.77 13.00 -0.24
C ARG A 114 22.42 11.58 -0.69
N MET A 115 21.51 10.92 0.02
CA MET A 115 21.01 9.59 -0.37
C MET A 115 20.41 9.58 -1.76
N ARG A 116 19.52 10.54 -2.06
CA ARG A 116 18.89 10.66 -3.37
C ARG A 116 19.91 10.80 -4.50
N TYR A 117 20.97 11.57 -4.31
CA TYR A 117 22.03 11.71 -5.31
C TYR A 117 22.94 10.48 -5.42
N ALA A 118 23.11 9.72 -4.34
CA ALA A 118 23.94 8.51 -4.33
C ALA A 118 23.37 7.36 -5.20
N TYR A 119 22.07 7.34 -5.50
CA TYR A 119 21.43 6.30 -6.33
C TYR A 119 21.29 6.74 -7.80
N PRO A 120 22.13 6.28 -8.75
CA PRO A 120 22.16 6.84 -10.11
C PRO A 120 20.89 6.62 -10.94
N TRP A 121 20.14 5.55 -10.65
CA TRP A 121 18.92 5.20 -11.39
C TRP A 121 17.68 6.01 -10.99
N TRP A 122 17.72 6.76 -9.89
CA TRP A 122 16.65 7.71 -9.55
C TRP A 122 16.80 8.97 -10.40
N LYS A 123 15.91 9.14 -11.38
CA LYS A 123 16.03 10.18 -12.40
C LYS A 123 15.78 11.59 -11.88
N GLU A 124 14.79 11.75 -11.00
CA GLU A 124 14.43 13.06 -10.45
C GLU A 124 15.34 13.39 -9.27
N LYS A 125 16.23 14.38 -9.44
CA LYS A 125 17.21 14.78 -8.42
C LYS A 125 16.88 16.10 -7.75
N ILE A 126 16.33 17.06 -8.49
CA ILE A 126 15.90 18.35 -7.97
C ILE A 126 14.39 18.28 -7.79
N ILE A 127 13.93 18.35 -6.55
CA ILE A 127 12.52 18.14 -6.19
C ILE A 127 12.10 19.29 -5.28
N ASN A 128 10.98 19.93 -5.61
CA ASN A 128 10.31 20.85 -4.70
C ASN A 128 9.42 20.03 -3.75
N SER A 129 9.92 19.81 -2.55
CA SER A 129 9.26 19.03 -1.48
C SER A 129 7.86 19.56 -1.17
N GLU A 130 7.72 20.88 -1.04
CA GLU A 130 6.45 21.51 -0.69
C GLU A 130 5.39 21.32 -1.79
N LEU A 131 5.79 21.49 -3.05
CA LEU A 131 4.90 21.26 -4.18
C LEU A 131 4.47 19.78 -4.25
N LYS A 132 5.39 18.83 -4.09
CA LYS A 132 5.06 17.39 -4.07
C LYS A 132 4.10 17.05 -2.93
N ARG A 133 4.30 17.62 -1.74
CA ARG A 133 3.40 17.44 -0.59
C ARG A 133 2.02 17.98 -0.91
N ARG A 134 1.94 19.24 -1.36
CA ARG A 134 0.67 19.90 -1.70
C ARG A 134 -0.10 19.14 -2.77
N ASP A 135 0.58 18.52 -3.74
CA ASP A 135 -0.05 17.74 -4.80
C ASP A 135 -0.40 16.29 -4.36
N GLY A 136 -0.13 15.91 -3.09
CA GLY A 136 -0.45 14.59 -2.54
C GLY A 136 0.54 13.47 -2.90
N PHE A 137 1.72 13.82 -3.41
CA PHE A 137 2.78 12.88 -3.80
C PHE A 137 3.74 12.50 -2.67
N CYS A 138 3.55 13.05 -1.47
CA CYS A 138 4.29 12.66 -0.27
C CYS A 138 3.51 11.68 0.60
N PRO A 139 4.19 10.77 1.32
CA PRO A 139 3.57 10.06 2.44
C PRO A 139 3.15 11.06 3.52
N LEU A 140 2.00 10.84 4.16
CA LEU A 140 1.63 11.62 5.34
C LEU A 140 2.56 11.30 6.51
N THR A 141 2.93 12.33 7.28
CA THR A 141 3.76 12.18 8.47
C THR A 141 2.96 11.55 9.63
N PRO A 142 3.60 11.00 10.68
CA PRO A 142 2.89 10.52 11.87
C PRO A 142 2.07 11.61 12.57
N GLU A 143 2.52 12.86 12.55
CA GLU A 143 1.79 14.02 13.09
C GLU A 143 0.51 14.29 12.27
N GLU A 144 0.61 14.30 10.94
CA GLU A 144 -0.53 14.44 10.04
C GLU A 144 -1.53 13.28 10.19
N MET A 145 -1.02 12.06 10.39
CA MET A 145 -1.84 10.88 10.67
C MET A 145 -2.54 10.95 12.02
N ALA A 146 -1.91 11.53 13.05
CA ALA A 146 -2.55 11.73 14.34
C ALA A 146 -3.79 12.64 14.23
N LEU A 147 -3.69 13.72 13.44
CA LEU A 147 -4.83 14.60 13.16
C LEU A 147 -5.89 13.90 12.30
N THR A 148 -5.45 13.20 11.24
CA THR A 148 -6.35 12.53 10.29
C THR A 148 -7.17 11.43 10.96
N LEU A 149 -6.54 10.56 11.76
CA LEU A 149 -7.25 9.48 12.45
C LEU A 149 -8.25 10.03 13.48
N ARG A 150 -7.87 11.10 14.20
CA ARG A 150 -8.78 11.78 15.14
C ARG A 150 -9.97 12.43 14.43
N ALA A 151 -9.72 13.06 13.27
CA ALA A 151 -10.77 13.63 12.44
C ALA A 151 -11.70 12.58 11.84
N LEU A 152 -11.24 11.35 11.64
CA LEU A 152 -12.06 10.22 11.19
C LEU A 152 -12.78 9.48 12.33
N ASP A 153 -12.80 10.04 13.55
CA ASP A 153 -13.35 9.43 14.77
C ASP A 153 -12.76 8.04 15.08
N ILE A 154 -11.50 7.79 14.74
CA ILE A 154 -10.82 6.59 15.20
C ILE A 154 -10.61 6.72 16.71
N ASP A 155 -11.23 5.79 17.45
CA ASP A 155 -11.23 5.79 18.91
C ASP A 155 -9.81 5.81 19.48
N ARG A 156 -9.55 6.71 20.42
CA ARG A 156 -8.24 6.88 21.07
C ARG A 156 -7.72 5.60 21.73
N SER A 157 -8.61 4.74 22.20
CA SER A 157 -8.29 3.47 22.86
C SER A 157 -8.08 2.30 21.90
N MET A 158 -8.33 2.51 20.59
CA MET A 158 -8.08 1.52 19.54
C MET A 158 -6.59 1.13 19.54
N GLN A 159 -6.32 -0.17 19.47
CA GLN A 159 -4.96 -0.64 19.26
C GLN A 159 -4.55 -0.38 17.81
N ILE A 160 -3.38 0.23 17.60
CA ILE A 160 -2.85 0.51 16.28
C ILE A 160 -1.54 -0.26 16.07
N TYR A 161 -1.56 -1.18 15.12
CA TYR A 161 -0.36 -1.84 14.63
C TYR A 161 0.29 -0.98 13.53
N ILE A 162 1.55 -0.60 13.72
CA ILE A 162 2.33 0.16 12.74
C ILE A 162 3.01 -0.83 11.78
N ALA A 163 2.47 -0.92 10.55
CA ALA A 163 3.03 -1.69 9.46
C ALA A 163 4.04 -0.83 8.70
N ALA A 164 5.30 -0.84 9.14
CA ALA A 164 6.38 -0.07 8.54
C ALA A 164 7.74 -0.73 8.76
N GLY A 165 8.74 -0.26 8.00
CA GLY A 165 10.14 -0.37 8.39
C GLY A 165 10.51 0.65 9.47
N GLU A 166 11.78 1.02 9.51
CA GLU A 166 12.27 2.05 10.43
C GLU A 166 11.75 3.43 10.05
N ILE A 167 10.96 4.04 10.94
CA ILE A 167 10.41 5.38 10.77
C ILE A 167 11.53 6.41 10.91
N TYR A 168 11.69 7.24 9.88
CA TYR A 168 12.74 8.25 9.88
C TYR A 168 12.47 9.35 10.93
N GLY A 169 13.48 9.64 11.75
CA GLY A 169 13.34 10.48 12.94
C GLY A 169 12.85 9.74 14.20
N GLY A 170 12.59 8.43 14.12
CA GLY A 170 12.37 7.54 15.27
C GLY A 170 11.26 8.00 16.22
N GLU A 171 11.52 7.87 17.53
CA GLU A 171 10.56 8.23 18.59
C GLU A 171 10.10 9.68 18.51
N ARG A 172 11.01 10.62 18.17
CA ARG A 172 10.69 12.04 18.01
C ARG A 172 9.59 12.23 16.96
N ARG A 173 9.69 11.53 15.83
CA ARG A 173 8.68 11.57 14.76
C ARG A 173 7.36 10.93 15.19
N MET A 174 7.42 9.86 15.97
CA MET A 174 6.25 9.11 16.42
C MET A 174 5.52 9.75 17.60
N ALA A 175 6.11 10.72 18.30
CA ALA A 175 5.63 11.26 19.56
C ALA A 175 4.17 11.77 19.51
N SER A 176 3.81 12.55 18.48
CA SER A 176 2.44 13.08 18.33
C SER A 176 1.42 11.96 18.13
N LEU A 177 1.77 10.94 17.32
CA LEU A 177 0.90 9.80 17.08
C LEU A 177 0.75 8.94 18.33
N ALA A 178 1.84 8.67 19.05
CA ALA A 178 1.82 7.92 20.30
C ALA A 178 1.01 8.64 21.40
N THR A 179 1.08 9.98 21.43
CA THR A 179 0.28 10.81 22.35
C THR A 179 -1.20 10.75 22.00
N ALA A 180 -1.54 10.76 20.70
CA ALA A 180 -2.91 10.66 20.22
C ALA A 180 -3.51 9.26 20.43
N TYR A 181 -2.70 8.20 20.25
CA TYR A 181 -3.09 6.80 20.34
C TYR A 181 -2.09 6.03 21.21
N PRO A 182 -2.32 5.87 22.52
CA PRO A 182 -1.32 5.29 23.42
C PRO A 182 -1.07 3.79 23.23
N LYS A 183 -1.93 3.07 22.50
CA LYS A 183 -1.79 1.63 22.22
C LYS A 183 -1.15 1.36 20.86
N LEU A 184 -0.04 2.05 20.56
CA LEU A 184 0.76 1.73 19.38
C LEU A 184 1.58 0.46 19.63
N VAL A 185 1.56 -0.44 18.66
CA VAL A 185 2.36 -1.67 18.67
C VAL A 185 3.02 -1.91 17.32
N ARG A 186 4.16 -2.59 17.35
CA ARG A 186 4.88 -3.09 16.17
C ARG A 186 5.16 -4.57 16.32
N LYS A 187 5.50 -5.26 15.23
CA LYS A 187 5.99 -6.64 15.27
C LYS A 187 7.14 -6.82 16.26
N GLU A 188 8.07 -5.86 16.35
CA GLU A 188 9.20 -5.90 17.29
C GLU A 188 8.78 -5.77 18.76
N THR A 189 7.62 -5.18 19.05
CA THR A 189 7.08 -5.09 20.41
C THR A 189 6.20 -6.29 20.79
N LEU A 190 5.64 -6.98 19.79
CA LEU A 190 4.74 -8.12 19.99
C LEU A 190 5.49 -9.46 20.02
N LEU A 191 6.66 -9.51 19.37
CA LEU A 191 7.47 -10.71 19.22
C LEU A 191 8.80 -10.53 19.95
N GLY A 192 9.34 -11.62 20.51
CA GLY A 192 10.67 -11.59 21.10
C GLY A 192 11.75 -11.56 20.02
N PRO A 193 12.98 -11.10 20.33
CA PRO A 193 14.09 -11.11 19.37
C PRO A 193 14.31 -12.48 18.71
N SER A 194 14.18 -13.56 19.48
CA SER A 194 14.31 -14.95 19.02
C SER A 194 13.27 -15.34 17.95
N ASP A 195 12.06 -14.78 18.02
CA ASP A 195 11.00 -15.05 17.04
C ASP A 195 11.32 -14.38 15.68
N LEU A 196 12.08 -13.27 15.71
CA LEU A 196 12.42 -12.47 14.54
C LEU A 196 13.75 -12.86 13.90
N VAL A 197 14.62 -13.63 14.58
CA VAL A 197 15.96 -14.02 14.06
C VAL A 197 15.90 -14.60 12.65
N PHE A 198 14.90 -15.44 12.36
CA PHE A 198 14.73 -16.06 11.03
C PHE A 198 14.45 -15.06 9.91
N PHE A 199 13.94 -13.88 10.27
CA PHE A 199 13.53 -12.81 9.36
C PHE A 199 14.48 -11.61 9.41
N GLN A 200 15.48 -11.63 10.30
CA GLN A 200 16.50 -10.58 10.38
C GLN A 200 17.22 -10.47 9.03
N ASN A 201 17.49 -9.23 8.61
CA ASN A 201 18.10 -8.88 7.33
C ASN A 201 17.29 -9.26 6.07
N HIS A 202 16.07 -9.78 6.21
CA HIS A 202 15.15 -10.10 5.11
C HIS A 202 13.94 -9.16 5.14
N SER A 203 14.14 -7.91 4.71
CA SER A 203 13.10 -6.86 4.74
C SER A 203 11.80 -7.28 4.04
N SER A 204 11.89 -8.05 2.96
CA SER A 204 10.72 -8.59 2.24
C SER A 204 9.91 -9.60 3.06
N GLN A 205 10.55 -10.41 3.89
CA GLN A 205 9.85 -11.37 4.77
C GLN A 205 9.20 -10.65 5.96
N MET A 206 9.84 -9.60 6.48
CA MET A 206 9.23 -8.73 7.50
C MET A 206 7.98 -8.01 6.96
N ALA A 207 8.05 -7.52 5.71
CA ALA A 207 6.89 -6.93 5.04
C ALA A 207 5.77 -7.97 4.79
N ALA A 208 6.10 -9.25 4.62
CA ALA A 208 5.09 -10.31 4.51
C ALA A 208 4.28 -10.50 5.81
N LEU A 209 4.89 -10.31 6.98
CA LEU A 209 4.16 -10.29 8.24
C LEU A 209 3.20 -9.11 8.32
N ASP A 210 3.68 -7.92 7.97
CA ASP A 210 2.84 -6.72 7.90
C ASP A 210 1.65 -6.91 6.96
N TYR A 211 1.87 -7.61 5.83
CA TYR A 211 0.81 -7.95 4.88
C TYR A 211 -0.27 -8.80 5.54
N LEU A 212 0.11 -9.92 6.15
CA LEU A 212 -0.84 -10.83 6.82
C LEU A 212 -1.63 -10.11 7.92
N VAL A 213 -0.95 -9.31 8.75
CA VAL A 213 -1.60 -8.52 9.81
C VAL A 213 -2.54 -7.48 9.22
N SER A 214 -2.15 -6.83 8.12
CA SER A 214 -3.00 -5.85 7.42
C SER A 214 -4.28 -6.49 6.87
N LEU A 215 -4.22 -7.71 6.32
CA LEU A 215 -5.41 -8.42 5.83
C LEU A 215 -6.39 -8.76 6.95
N GLU A 216 -5.88 -9.08 8.14
CA GLU A 216 -6.69 -9.48 9.29
C GLU A 216 -7.15 -8.33 10.18
N SER A 217 -6.67 -7.11 9.96
CA SER A 217 -7.10 -5.92 10.69
C SER A 217 -8.55 -5.52 10.41
N ASP A 218 -9.21 -4.87 11.38
CA ASP A 218 -10.56 -4.34 11.22
C ASP A 218 -10.58 -3.09 10.36
N ILE A 219 -9.52 -2.28 10.44
CA ILE A 219 -9.34 -1.07 9.65
C ILE A 219 -7.90 -1.07 9.11
N PHE A 220 -7.75 -0.91 7.80
CA PHE A 220 -6.44 -0.69 7.18
C PHE A 220 -6.36 0.75 6.64
N VAL A 221 -5.27 1.45 6.95
CA VAL A 221 -5.03 2.84 6.50
C VAL A 221 -3.60 2.96 5.97
N PRO A 222 -3.39 3.09 4.65
CA PRO A 222 -2.08 3.39 4.09
C PRO A 222 -1.82 4.90 4.01
N THR A 223 -0.63 5.33 4.42
CA THR A 223 -0.22 6.74 4.33
C THR A 223 0.36 7.12 2.95
N TYR A 224 0.62 6.12 2.10
CA TYR A 224 1.16 6.30 0.76
C TYR A 224 0.66 5.24 -0.21
N ASP A 225 0.54 5.60 -1.50
CA ASP A 225 0.02 4.73 -2.56
C ASP A 225 1.14 3.85 -3.16
N GLY A 226 1.77 3.06 -2.30
CA GLY A 226 2.83 2.12 -2.68
C GLY A 226 2.29 0.74 -3.08
N ASN A 227 3.17 -0.11 -3.66
CA ASN A 227 2.80 -1.46 -4.08
C ASN A 227 2.18 -2.29 -2.94
N MET A 228 2.73 -2.20 -1.73
CA MET A 228 2.21 -2.90 -0.55
C MET A 228 0.76 -2.48 -0.24
N ALA A 229 0.49 -1.17 -0.22
CA ALA A 229 -0.85 -0.64 0.03
C ALA A 229 -1.85 -1.15 -1.02
N LYS A 230 -1.47 -1.13 -2.30
CA LYS A 230 -2.30 -1.61 -3.42
C LYS A 230 -2.61 -3.10 -3.32
N VAL A 231 -1.62 -3.95 -3.05
CA VAL A 231 -1.85 -5.41 -2.93
C VAL A 231 -2.73 -5.72 -1.72
N VAL A 232 -2.50 -5.06 -0.57
CA VAL A 232 -3.36 -5.22 0.62
C VAL A 232 -4.79 -4.76 0.32
N GLU A 233 -4.96 -3.60 -0.30
CA GLU A 233 -6.28 -3.07 -0.67
C GLU A 233 -7.05 -4.07 -1.54
N GLY A 234 -6.44 -4.53 -2.64
CA GLY A 234 -7.12 -5.45 -3.56
C GLY A 234 -7.43 -6.80 -2.92
N HIS A 235 -6.56 -7.30 -2.05
CA HIS A 235 -6.84 -8.54 -1.32
C HIS A 235 -7.94 -8.33 -0.26
N ARG A 236 -7.97 -7.20 0.43
CA ARG A 236 -9.08 -6.85 1.35
C ARG A 236 -10.41 -6.68 0.62
N ARG A 237 -10.41 -6.18 -0.63
CA ARG A 237 -11.59 -6.19 -1.53
C ARG A 237 -12.03 -7.63 -1.83
N PHE A 238 -11.10 -8.49 -2.23
CA PHE A 238 -11.36 -9.91 -2.50
C PHE A 238 -11.93 -10.66 -1.29
N LEU A 239 -11.46 -10.36 -0.07
CA LEU A 239 -11.95 -10.97 1.18
C LEU A 239 -13.28 -10.36 1.67
N GLY A 240 -14.13 -9.87 0.77
CA GLY A 240 -15.45 -9.32 1.11
C GLY A 240 -15.41 -7.86 1.56
N PHE A 241 -14.64 -7.02 0.86
CA PHE A 241 -14.63 -5.57 1.08
C PHE A 241 -14.28 -5.15 2.52
N LYS A 242 -13.25 -5.78 3.11
CA LYS A 242 -12.78 -5.41 4.46
C LYS A 242 -12.40 -3.92 4.49
N LYS A 243 -12.84 -3.20 5.53
CA LYS A 243 -12.73 -1.73 5.63
C LYS A 243 -11.32 -1.23 5.41
N THR A 244 -11.12 -0.43 4.37
CA THR A 244 -9.83 0.14 3.99
C THR A 244 -10.02 1.62 3.73
N ILE A 245 -9.37 2.49 4.52
CA ILE A 245 -9.51 3.94 4.39
C ILE A 245 -8.45 4.45 3.42
N LEU A 246 -8.87 4.77 2.20
CA LEU A 246 -7.99 5.34 1.18
C LEU A 246 -7.95 6.86 1.31
N LEU A 247 -6.84 7.37 1.81
CA LEU A 247 -6.67 8.79 2.10
C LEU A 247 -6.51 9.62 0.81
N ASP A 248 -7.31 10.68 0.66
CA ASP A 248 -7.06 11.74 -0.32
C ASP A 248 -5.99 12.67 0.24
N ARG A 249 -4.73 12.35 -0.01
CA ARG A 249 -3.58 13.05 0.56
C ARG A 249 -3.52 14.52 0.14
N ARG A 250 -3.91 14.83 -1.10
CA ARG A 250 -3.89 16.21 -1.61
C ARG A 250 -4.87 17.07 -0.82
N LEU A 251 -6.08 16.57 -0.63
CA LEU A 251 -7.11 17.23 0.17
C LEU A 251 -6.71 17.29 1.65
N LEU A 252 -6.17 16.22 2.22
CA LEU A 252 -5.74 16.19 3.62
C LEU A 252 -4.65 17.21 3.90
N VAL A 253 -3.66 17.35 3.03
CA VAL A 253 -2.60 18.35 3.18
C VAL A 253 -3.18 19.76 3.25
N ASP A 254 -4.08 20.12 2.32
CA ASP A 254 -4.75 21.44 2.35
C ASP A 254 -5.53 21.67 3.65
N LEU A 255 -6.35 20.69 4.04
CA LEU A 255 -7.16 20.79 5.27
C LEU A 255 -6.28 20.88 6.52
N ILE A 256 -5.21 20.10 6.60
CA ILE A 256 -4.27 20.11 7.73
C ILE A 256 -3.56 21.46 7.82
N ASP A 257 -3.10 22.02 6.71
CA ASP A 257 -2.41 23.31 6.69
C ASP A 257 -3.34 24.45 7.10
N ARG A 258 -4.60 24.42 6.63
CA ARG A 258 -5.64 25.37 7.02
C ARG A 258 -6.07 25.22 8.49
N TYR A 259 -6.06 24.01 9.03
CA TYR A 259 -6.28 23.80 10.46
C TYR A 259 -5.10 24.34 11.28
N ASN A 260 -3.88 24.00 10.90
CA ASN A 260 -2.67 24.41 11.62
C ASN A 260 -2.42 25.93 11.61
N ASN A 261 -2.83 26.62 10.54
CA ASN A 261 -2.72 28.08 10.45
C ASN A 261 -3.91 28.83 11.08
N GLY A 262 -4.88 28.10 11.65
CA GLY A 262 -6.06 28.67 12.32
C GLY A 262 -7.20 29.10 11.40
N SER A 263 -7.12 28.82 10.09
CA SER A 263 -8.20 29.12 9.13
C SER A 263 -9.39 28.16 9.22
N LEU A 264 -9.25 27.01 9.87
CA LEU A 264 -10.32 26.05 10.14
C LEU A 264 -10.38 25.73 11.63
N SER A 265 -11.59 25.70 12.18
CA SER A 265 -11.85 25.08 13.48
C SER A 265 -11.72 23.55 13.42
N TRP A 266 -11.62 22.90 14.59
CA TRP A 266 -11.58 21.44 14.66
C TRP A 266 -12.82 20.79 14.04
N ASP A 267 -14.01 21.36 14.28
CA ASP A 267 -15.26 20.80 13.80
C ASP A 267 -15.36 20.88 12.28
N GLU A 268 -14.95 22.00 11.68
CA GLU A 268 -14.91 22.16 10.21
C GLU A 268 -13.86 21.23 9.57
N PHE A 269 -12.68 21.11 10.18
CA PHE A 269 -11.63 20.18 9.74
C PHE A 269 -12.14 18.73 9.78
N SER A 270 -12.68 18.30 10.92
CA SER A 270 -13.19 16.95 11.15
C SER A 270 -14.34 16.62 10.20
N TYR A 271 -15.30 17.53 10.04
CA TYR A 271 -16.39 17.39 9.08
C TYR A 271 -15.88 17.21 7.64
N SER A 272 -15.00 18.10 7.17
CA SER A 272 -14.46 18.07 5.80
C SER A 272 -13.68 16.79 5.52
N VAL A 273 -12.89 16.31 6.50
CA VAL A 273 -12.17 15.04 6.39
C VAL A 273 -13.14 13.86 6.27
N LYS A 274 -14.18 13.79 7.12
CA LYS A 274 -15.17 12.71 7.06
C LYS A 274 -15.95 12.71 5.76
N GLU A 275 -16.40 13.89 5.31
CA GLU A 275 -17.14 14.06 4.07
C GLU A 275 -16.32 13.56 2.87
N ALA A 276 -15.06 14.00 2.75
CA ALA A 276 -14.18 13.63 1.64
C ALA A 276 -13.86 12.12 1.59
N HIS A 277 -13.95 11.42 2.74
CA HIS A 277 -13.57 10.00 2.84
C HIS A 277 -14.75 9.05 3.01
N ALA A 278 -15.99 9.53 3.09
CA ALA A 278 -17.18 8.68 3.30
C ALA A 278 -17.29 7.53 2.27
N GLY A 279 -16.97 7.80 1.01
CA GLY A 279 -16.96 6.80 -0.08
C GLY A 279 -15.65 6.04 -0.27
N ARG A 280 -14.63 6.28 0.57
CA ARG A 280 -13.25 5.78 0.40
C ARG A 280 -12.87 4.74 1.45
N MET A 281 -13.84 3.93 1.86
CA MET A 281 -13.76 3.02 3.03
C MET A 281 -13.76 1.52 2.65
N GLY A 282 -13.41 1.19 1.40
CA GLY A 282 -13.35 -0.20 0.91
C GLY A 282 -14.62 -0.66 0.18
N SER A 283 -15.40 0.26 -0.40
CA SER A 283 -16.61 -0.06 -1.19
C SER A 283 -16.29 -0.64 -2.57
N LEU A 284 -17.30 -1.25 -3.21
CA LEU A 284 -17.25 -1.66 -4.61
C LEU A 284 -17.03 -0.41 -5.50
N ILE A 285 -15.95 -0.43 -6.29
CA ILE A 285 -15.59 0.64 -7.21
C ILE A 285 -15.16 -0.02 -8.53
N LYS A 286 -15.61 0.52 -9.66
CA LYS A 286 -15.16 0.08 -10.99
C LYS A 286 -13.69 0.44 -11.18
N ARG A 287 -12.91 -0.45 -11.79
CA ARG A 287 -11.50 -0.20 -12.10
C ARG A 287 -11.38 1.07 -12.95
N LEU A 288 -10.50 2.00 -12.57
CA LEU A 288 -10.20 3.17 -13.39
C LEU A 288 -9.53 2.73 -14.70
N VAL A 289 -10.15 3.13 -15.81
CA VAL A 289 -9.61 2.95 -17.17
C VAL A 289 -9.30 4.32 -17.76
N VAL A 290 -8.07 4.50 -18.22
CA VAL A 290 -7.62 5.75 -18.86
C VAL A 290 -7.18 5.42 -20.28
N PRO A 291 -7.95 5.83 -21.30
CA PRO A 291 -7.61 5.55 -22.70
C PRO A 291 -6.18 5.94 -23.03
N ASP A 292 -5.46 5.03 -23.70
CA ASP A 292 -4.07 5.18 -24.13
C ASP A 292 -3.05 5.41 -23.01
N ARG A 293 -3.44 5.28 -21.73
CA ARG A 293 -2.58 5.49 -20.56
C ARG A 293 -2.70 4.36 -19.55
N PRO A 294 -2.29 3.12 -19.90
CA PRO A 294 -2.42 1.96 -19.02
C PRO A 294 -1.62 2.07 -17.71
N LYS A 295 -0.66 3.00 -17.62
CA LYS A 295 0.09 3.28 -16.39
C LYS A 295 -0.70 4.11 -15.37
N GLU A 296 -1.70 4.84 -15.82
CA GLU A 296 -2.60 5.67 -15.00
C GLU A 296 -3.88 4.91 -14.61
N GLU A 297 -4.06 3.69 -15.13
CA GLU A 297 -5.14 2.78 -14.74
C GLU A 297 -4.91 2.19 -13.35
N ASP A 298 -6.00 1.79 -12.73
CA ASP A 298 -5.94 0.92 -11.55
C ASP A 298 -5.31 -0.43 -11.93
N TYR A 299 -4.41 -0.91 -11.07
CA TYR A 299 -3.85 -2.24 -11.23
C TYR A 299 -4.91 -3.31 -10.94
N PHE A 300 -4.93 -4.40 -11.71
CA PHE A 300 -5.80 -5.56 -11.43
C PHE A 300 -5.69 -6.03 -9.99
N TYR A 301 -4.46 -6.14 -9.47
CA TYR A 301 -4.23 -6.67 -8.12
C TYR A 301 -4.66 -5.69 -7.01
N ALA A 302 -4.92 -4.42 -7.34
CA ALA A 302 -5.41 -3.39 -6.44
C ALA A 302 -6.95 -3.28 -6.47
N ASN A 303 -7.54 -3.45 -7.66
CA ASN A 303 -8.98 -3.50 -7.85
C ASN A 303 -9.37 -4.74 -8.70
N PRO A 304 -9.58 -5.90 -8.06
CA PRO A 304 -9.85 -7.16 -8.73
C PRO A 304 -11.35 -7.40 -8.98
N GLU A 305 -12.04 -6.46 -9.64
CA GLU A 305 -13.50 -6.48 -9.79
C GLU A 305 -14.07 -7.78 -10.38
N GLU A 306 -13.37 -8.44 -11.32
CA GLU A 306 -13.80 -9.70 -11.93
C GLU A 306 -13.77 -10.87 -10.94
N CYS A 307 -13.03 -10.75 -9.83
CA CYS A 307 -12.97 -11.75 -8.78
C CYS A 307 -14.19 -11.71 -7.85
N LEU A 308 -14.96 -10.63 -7.92
CA LEU A 308 -16.06 -10.30 -6.99
C LEU A 308 -17.43 -10.65 -7.60
N GLN A 309 -17.51 -10.76 -8.93
CA GLN A 309 -18.75 -11.01 -9.68
C GLN A 309 -19.31 -12.45 -9.56
N ALA A 310 -18.62 -13.36 -8.88
CA ALA A 310 -19.10 -14.74 -8.67
C ALA A 310 -20.30 -14.85 -7.71
N SER A 311 -20.73 -13.76 -7.07
CA SER A 311 -21.91 -13.77 -6.18
C SER A 311 -23.25 -13.56 -6.93
N GLU A 312 -23.26 -13.01 -8.13
CA GLU A 312 -24.52 -12.78 -8.87
C GLU A 312 -25.04 -14.07 -9.54
N ASP A 313 -24.14 -14.94 -10.01
CA ASP A 313 -24.53 -16.23 -10.60
C ASP A 313 -25.04 -17.25 -9.55
N LEU A 314 -24.66 -17.09 -8.28
CA LEU A 314 -25.15 -17.92 -7.16
C LEU A 314 -26.49 -17.44 -6.57
N LEU A 315 -26.86 -16.17 -6.79
CA LEU A 315 -28.14 -15.59 -6.35
C LEU A 315 -29.22 -15.62 -7.43
N SER A 316 -28.85 -15.78 -8.71
CA SER A 316 -29.77 -15.97 -9.83
C SER A 316 -30.15 -17.43 -10.10
N SER A 317 -29.58 -18.36 -9.32
CA SER A 317 -29.82 -19.81 -9.42
C SER A 317 -30.47 -20.43 -8.17
N ALA A 318 -31.04 -19.62 -7.28
CA ALA A 318 -31.80 -20.05 -6.10
C ALA A 318 -33.31 -19.78 -6.23
#